data_AF-A0A0A2DJZ4-F1
#
_entry.id   AF-A0A0A2DJZ4-F1
#
_cell.length_a   1.000
_cell.length_b   1.000
_cell.length_c   1.000
_cell.angle_alpha   90.00
_cell.angle_beta   90.00
_cell.angle_gamma   90.00
#
_symmetry.space_group_name_H-M   'P 1'
#
loop_
_entity.id
_entity.type
_entity.pdbx_description
1 polymer ?
#
loop_
_entity_poly.entity_id
_entity_poly.type
_entity_poly.pdbx_seq_one_letter_code
_entity_poly.pdbx_strand_id
1 'polypeptide(L)'
;MKTVSVIGPDGDRVRLVGEQMERCARSVASPHREFRVLVAAGPEARPDCVVAVAGQPTAENLRVVRAVVGAMGVVVLLLDASLAPWPDIPGALRVNSADEAARVVRNLRVDMKRWFADAHRADSERLDRVRIAVRLSGGRLAKECAQIEDRDAAHATFVAGLRHAVVRHGVLFPSVDVAVPELPVAASSPVSRLETWLPLAGGLGAVAMGAGIGRAFDHVFIGLALGVLVAAVVVALRFKLQREHSARRRTGEIQQALQQHWAELITQVVARLHIPRVAEQVRQLESNGIGVAR
;
A
#
# COMPACT_ATOMS: atom_id res chain seq x y z
N MET A 1 -32.71 22.85 6.88
CA MET A 1 -33.98 22.25 6.44
C MET A 1 -33.65 21.30 5.31
N LYS A 2 -34.03 20.01 5.42
CA LYS A 2 -33.69 19.01 4.39
C LYS A 2 -34.55 19.19 3.15
N THR A 3 -34.05 18.86 1.98
CA THR A 3 -34.76 18.86 0.71
C THR A 3 -34.92 17.43 0.21
N VAL A 4 -36.10 17.12 -0.33
CA VAL A 4 -36.46 15.76 -0.72
C VAL A 4 -37.03 15.80 -2.11
N SER A 5 -36.37 15.15 -3.06
CA SER A 5 -36.94 15.02 -4.41
C SER A 5 -37.85 13.81 -4.47
N VAL A 6 -39.07 14.00 -4.97
CA VAL A 6 -40.01 12.91 -5.28
C VAL A 6 -40.00 12.71 -6.78
N ILE A 7 -39.58 11.52 -7.22
CA ILE A 7 -39.42 11.17 -8.63
C ILE A 7 -40.19 9.89 -8.96
N GLY A 8 -40.53 9.68 -10.22
CA GLY A 8 -41.24 8.49 -10.67
C GLY A 8 -41.68 8.62 -12.11
N PRO A 9 -42.10 7.50 -12.75
CA PRO A 9 -42.52 7.50 -14.15
C PRO A 9 -43.90 8.16 -14.36
N ASP A 10 -44.75 8.19 -13.34
CA ASP A 10 -46.08 8.80 -13.37
C ASP A 10 -46.05 10.15 -12.65
N GLY A 11 -46.15 11.23 -13.43
CA GLY A 11 -46.07 12.61 -12.93
C GLY A 11 -47.23 13.02 -12.02
N ASP A 12 -48.42 12.45 -12.19
CA ASP A 12 -49.58 12.77 -11.35
C ASP A 12 -49.48 12.05 -10.01
N ARG A 13 -49.04 10.79 -10.01
CA ARG A 13 -48.70 10.06 -8.79
C ARG A 13 -47.58 10.73 -8.00
N VAL A 14 -46.51 11.17 -8.68
CA VAL A 14 -45.39 11.88 -8.06
C VAL A 14 -45.87 13.18 -7.40
N ARG A 15 -46.75 13.93 -8.04
CA ARG A 15 -47.34 15.15 -7.47
C ARG A 15 -48.17 14.85 -6.23
N LEU A 16 -49.05 13.86 -6.31
CA LEU A 16 -49.92 13.45 -5.20
C LEU A 16 -49.12 12.96 -3.99
N VAL A 17 -48.09 12.14 -4.20
CA VAL A 17 -47.18 11.70 -3.14
C VAL A 17 -46.42 12.89 -2.56
N GLY A 18 -45.94 13.80 -3.41
CA GLY A 18 -45.27 15.01 -2.98
C GLY A 18 -46.13 15.88 -2.07
N GLU A 19 -47.39 16.11 -2.45
CA GLU A 19 -48.37 16.86 -1.65
C GLU A 19 -48.71 16.18 -0.32
N GLN A 20 -48.82 14.85 -0.30
CA GLN A 20 -49.01 14.08 0.93
C GLN A 20 -47.80 14.21 1.86
N MET A 21 -46.59 14.04 1.32
CA MET A 21 -45.36 14.18 2.08
C MET A 21 -45.15 15.60 2.62
N GLU A 22 -45.46 16.62 1.83
CA GLU A 22 -45.36 18.03 2.23
C GLU A 22 -46.33 18.36 3.36
N ARG A 23 -47.56 17.83 3.32
CA ARG A 23 -48.51 17.93 4.46
C ARG A 23 -47.97 17.25 5.71
N CYS A 24 -47.36 16.09 5.56
CA CYS A 24 -46.77 15.35 6.68
C CYS A 24 -45.49 16.01 7.23
N ALA A 25 -44.76 16.76 6.40
CA ALA A 25 -43.60 17.54 6.80
C ALA A 25 -43.99 18.75 7.67
N ARG A 26 -45.09 19.42 7.35
CA ARG A 26 -45.61 20.62 8.06
C ARG A 26 -46.44 20.28 9.30
N SER A 27 -46.53 19.00 9.66
CA SER A 27 -47.28 18.58 10.85
C SER A 27 -46.63 19.13 12.13
N VAL A 28 -47.43 19.85 12.93
CA VAL A 28 -47.05 20.58 14.16
C VAL A 28 -46.39 19.71 15.24
N ALA A 29 -46.48 18.38 15.12
CA ALA A 29 -45.94 17.45 16.11
C ALA A 29 -44.39 17.39 16.19
N SER A 30 -43.64 17.99 15.25
CA SER A 30 -42.17 17.94 15.25
C SER A 30 -41.51 19.13 14.52
N PRO A 31 -41.56 20.36 15.09
CA PRO A 31 -41.12 21.60 14.42
C PRO A 31 -39.61 21.65 14.09
N HIS A 32 -38.78 20.82 14.71
CA HIS A 32 -37.34 20.75 14.41
C HIS A 32 -36.97 19.70 13.35
N ARG A 33 -37.95 19.06 12.70
CA ARG A 33 -37.73 17.97 11.74
C ARG A 33 -38.44 18.21 10.40
N GLU A 34 -38.57 19.46 10.02
CA GLU A 34 -39.16 19.86 8.75
C GLU A 34 -38.21 19.55 7.56
N PHE A 35 -38.81 19.08 6.49
CA PHE A 35 -38.17 18.88 5.19
C PHE A 35 -39.06 19.48 4.10
N ARG A 36 -38.45 19.96 3.03
CA ARG A 36 -39.13 20.54 1.87
C ARG A 36 -39.20 19.51 0.76
N VAL A 37 -40.38 19.30 0.21
CA VAL A 37 -40.57 18.43 -0.95
C VAL A 37 -40.33 19.20 -2.24
N LEU A 38 -39.57 18.60 -3.15
CA LEU A 38 -39.33 19.04 -4.51
C LEU A 38 -39.94 18.00 -5.45
N VAL A 39 -41.02 18.35 -6.14
CA VAL A 39 -41.73 17.43 -7.02
C VAL A 39 -41.00 17.35 -8.36
N ALA A 40 -40.66 16.12 -8.78
CA ALA A 40 -39.99 15.82 -10.05
C ALA A 40 -38.68 16.60 -10.27
N ALA A 41 -37.98 16.97 -9.19
CA ALA A 41 -36.73 17.70 -9.30
C ALA A 41 -35.58 16.76 -9.68
N GLY A 42 -34.82 17.17 -10.71
CA GLY A 42 -33.64 16.45 -11.16
C GLY A 42 -32.42 16.64 -10.26
N PRO A 43 -31.30 16.00 -10.61
CA PRO A 43 -30.06 16.06 -9.82
C PRO A 43 -29.48 17.47 -9.69
N GLU A 44 -29.78 18.38 -10.62
CA GLU A 44 -29.39 19.79 -10.58
C GLU A 44 -29.93 20.54 -9.36
N ALA A 45 -31.07 20.11 -8.81
CA ALA A 45 -31.65 20.68 -7.61
C ALA A 45 -30.93 20.28 -6.31
N ARG A 46 -29.99 19.31 -6.39
CA ARG A 46 -29.19 18.80 -5.27
C ARG A 46 -30.02 18.45 -4.02
N PRO A 47 -31.02 17.56 -4.14
CA PRO A 47 -31.82 17.15 -2.98
C PRO A 47 -30.97 16.38 -1.96
N ASP A 48 -31.30 16.46 -0.67
CA ASP A 48 -30.65 15.68 0.39
C ASP A 48 -31.09 14.21 0.40
N CYS A 49 -32.30 13.93 -0.11
CA CYS A 49 -32.87 12.58 -0.19
C CYS A 49 -33.77 12.44 -1.42
N VAL A 50 -33.89 11.21 -1.93
CA VAL A 50 -34.80 10.90 -3.03
C VAL A 50 -35.84 9.87 -2.59
N VAL A 51 -37.10 10.17 -2.86
CA VAL A 51 -38.21 9.23 -2.79
C VAL A 51 -38.62 8.87 -4.21
N ALA A 52 -38.43 7.61 -4.58
CA ALA A 52 -38.85 7.08 -5.86
C ALA A 52 -40.25 6.45 -5.72
N VAL A 53 -41.24 7.04 -6.37
CA VAL A 53 -42.56 6.44 -6.58
C VAL A 53 -42.39 5.37 -7.65
N ALA A 54 -42.26 4.13 -7.18
CA ALA A 54 -41.92 3.01 -8.02
C ALA A 54 -43.17 2.42 -8.68
N GLY A 55 -43.16 2.36 -10.01
CA GLY A 55 -44.07 1.52 -10.78
C GLY A 55 -43.66 0.04 -10.70
N GLN A 56 -43.97 -0.73 -11.76
CA GLN A 56 -43.54 -2.12 -11.84
C GLN A 56 -42.00 -2.26 -11.89
N PRO A 57 -41.42 -3.35 -11.34
CA PRO A 57 -39.96 -3.57 -11.34
C PRO A 57 -39.44 -4.00 -12.73
N THR A 58 -39.53 -3.10 -13.72
CA THR A 58 -38.98 -3.30 -15.06
C THR A 58 -37.46 -3.10 -15.07
N ALA A 59 -36.77 -3.66 -16.07
CA ALA A 59 -35.31 -3.49 -16.21
C ALA A 59 -34.86 -2.02 -16.32
N GLU A 60 -35.75 -1.14 -16.78
CA GLU A 60 -35.52 0.30 -16.84
C GLU A 60 -35.66 0.95 -15.46
N ASN A 61 -36.75 0.68 -14.75
CA ASN A 61 -36.98 1.20 -13.39
C ASN A 61 -35.88 0.72 -12.42
N LEU A 62 -35.44 -0.53 -12.55
CA LEU A 62 -34.32 -1.06 -11.77
C LEU A 62 -33.01 -0.32 -12.07
N ARG A 63 -32.76 0.04 -13.33
CA ARG A 63 -31.57 0.83 -13.71
C ARG A 63 -31.62 2.23 -13.10
N VAL A 64 -32.76 2.91 -13.17
CA VAL A 64 -32.95 4.24 -12.56
C VAL A 64 -32.72 4.18 -11.06
N VAL A 65 -33.36 3.23 -10.36
CA VAL A 65 -33.21 3.08 -8.91
C VAL A 65 -31.76 2.78 -8.51
N ARG A 66 -31.06 1.90 -9.23
CA ARG A 66 -29.63 1.63 -8.98
C ARG A 66 -28.76 2.86 -9.24
N ALA A 67 -29.05 3.64 -10.27
CA ALA A 67 -28.34 4.88 -10.54
C ALA A 67 -28.55 5.91 -9.42
N VAL A 68 -29.78 6.06 -8.94
CA VAL A 68 -30.11 6.95 -7.81
C VAL A 68 -29.42 6.48 -6.54
N VAL A 69 -29.44 5.18 -6.22
CA VAL A 69 -28.69 4.62 -5.08
C VAL A 69 -27.18 4.88 -5.22
N GLY A 70 -26.61 4.70 -6.42
CA GLY A 70 -25.20 4.96 -6.65
C GLY A 70 -24.81 6.43 -6.43
N ALA A 71 -25.71 7.35 -6.76
CA ALA A 71 -25.49 8.79 -6.60
C ALA A 71 -25.79 9.29 -5.17
N MET A 72 -26.87 8.82 -4.54
CA MET A 72 -27.39 9.32 -3.27
C MET A 72 -27.02 8.45 -2.06
N GLY A 73 -26.53 7.23 -2.30
CA GLY A 73 -26.30 6.20 -1.28
C GLY A 73 -27.57 5.50 -0.80
N VAL A 74 -28.70 6.21 -0.71
CA VAL A 74 -30.00 5.67 -0.30
C VAL A 74 -31.14 6.25 -1.12
N VAL A 75 -32.14 5.43 -1.44
CA VAL A 75 -33.42 5.85 -2.02
C VAL A 75 -34.58 5.25 -1.24
N VAL A 76 -35.64 6.02 -1.00
CA VAL A 76 -36.89 5.49 -0.44
C VAL A 76 -37.80 5.09 -1.59
N LEU A 77 -38.04 3.80 -1.75
CA LEU A 77 -38.93 3.24 -2.76
C LEU A 77 -40.34 3.15 -2.21
N LEU A 78 -41.21 4.06 -2.65
CA LEU A 78 -42.64 3.92 -2.43
C LEU A 78 -43.18 2.91 -3.44
N LEU A 79 -43.51 1.72 -2.95
CA LEU A 79 -44.10 0.66 -3.76
C LEU A 79 -45.54 1.05 -4.05
N ASP A 80 -45.88 1.24 -5.33
CA ASP A 80 -47.29 1.25 -5.72
C ASP A 80 -47.89 -0.16 -5.53
N ALA A 81 -49.20 -0.30 -5.64
CA ALA A 81 -49.93 -1.57 -5.52
C ALA A 81 -49.63 -2.59 -6.66
N SER A 82 -48.39 -2.63 -7.14
CA SER A 82 -47.85 -3.57 -8.10
C SER A 82 -47.86 -4.99 -7.52
N LEU A 83 -48.42 -5.92 -8.27
CA LEU A 83 -48.44 -7.36 -7.96
C LEU A 83 -47.06 -8.02 -8.05
N ALA A 84 -46.13 -7.43 -8.80
CA ALA A 84 -44.78 -7.97 -8.97
C ALA A 84 -43.84 -7.49 -7.87
N PRO A 85 -43.13 -8.40 -7.16
CA PRO A 85 -42.25 -8.04 -6.07
C PRO A 85 -40.99 -7.34 -6.60
N TRP A 86 -40.65 -6.21 -6.00
CA TRP A 86 -39.36 -5.56 -6.27
C TRP A 86 -38.19 -6.43 -5.74
N PRO A 87 -37.08 -6.55 -6.49
CA PRO A 87 -35.89 -7.27 -6.06
C PRO A 87 -35.14 -6.50 -4.97
N ASP A 88 -34.38 -7.21 -4.13
CA ASP A 88 -33.61 -6.56 -3.07
C ASP A 88 -32.44 -5.80 -3.67
N ILE A 89 -32.40 -4.48 -3.43
CA ILE A 89 -31.39 -3.57 -3.94
C ILE A 89 -30.76 -2.90 -2.73
N PRO A 90 -29.47 -3.16 -2.44
CA PRO A 90 -28.77 -2.49 -1.35
C PRO A 90 -28.93 -0.98 -1.44
N GLY A 91 -29.30 -0.33 -0.33
CA GLY A 91 -29.56 1.11 -0.28
C GLY A 91 -30.97 1.55 -0.70
N ALA A 92 -31.83 0.64 -1.16
CA ALA A 92 -33.21 0.95 -1.50
C ALA A 92 -34.18 0.54 -0.37
N LEU A 93 -34.67 1.53 0.38
CA LEU A 93 -35.58 1.34 1.50
C LEU A 93 -37.03 1.30 1.00
N ARG A 94 -37.69 0.15 1.10
CA ARG A 94 -39.05 -0.03 0.62
C ARG A 94 -40.06 0.46 1.65
N VAL A 95 -41.05 1.22 1.20
CA VAL A 95 -42.17 1.72 2.01
C VAL A 95 -43.46 1.57 1.23
N ASN A 96 -44.59 1.48 1.94
CA ASN A 96 -45.90 1.22 1.33
C ASN A 96 -46.81 2.46 1.29
N SER A 97 -46.40 3.57 1.90
CA SER A 97 -47.19 4.79 1.95
C SER A 97 -46.33 6.06 1.97
N ALA A 98 -46.90 7.18 1.51
CA ALA A 98 -46.27 8.49 1.60
C ALA A 98 -46.00 8.90 3.07
N ASP A 99 -46.84 8.47 4.01
CA ASP A 99 -46.64 8.72 5.44
C ASP A 99 -45.42 7.98 5.99
N GLU A 100 -45.26 6.72 5.59
CA GLU A 100 -44.09 5.93 5.93
C GLU A 100 -42.82 6.51 5.28
N ALA A 101 -42.89 6.92 4.01
CA ALA A 101 -41.81 7.63 3.34
C ALA A 101 -41.42 8.90 4.12
N ALA A 102 -42.40 9.71 4.51
CA ALA A 102 -42.18 10.92 5.31
C ALA A 102 -41.62 10.62 6.72
N ARG A 103 -41.98 9.50 7.35
CA ARG A 103 -41.37 9.06 8.61
C ARG A 103 -39.92 8.64 8.41
N VAL A 104 -39.64 7.84 7.37
CA VAL A 104 -38.29 7.38 7.03
C VAL A 104 -37.40 8.58 6.72
N VAL A 105 -37.83 9.50 5.85
CA VAL A 105 -37.10 10.72 5.49
C VAL A 105 -36.81 11.61 6.71
N ARG A 106 -37.78 11.79 7.61
CA ARG A 106 -37.57 12.53 8.87
C ARG A 106 -36.47 11.91 9.72
N ASN A 107 -36.45 10.59 9.77
CA ASN A 107 -35.52 9.82 10.59
C ASN A 107 -34.24 9.44 9.83
N LEU A 108 -34.16 9.70 8.52
CA LEU A 108 -33.01 9.41 7.69
C LEU A 108 -31.87 10.32 8.13
N ARG A 109 -31.04 9.79 9.01
CA ARG A 109 -29.83 10.43 9.48
C ARG A 109 -28.67 9.60 8.97
N VAL A 110 -27.60 10.28 8.58
CA VAL A 110 -26.32 9.62 8.46
C VAL A 110 -25.99 9.12 9.85
N ASP A 111 -25.90 7.81 10.03
CA ASP A 111 -25.40 7.24 11.27
C ASP A 111 -23.90 7.60 11.34
N MET A 112 -23.62 8.75 11.93
CA MET A 112 -22.28 9.26 12.08
C MET A 112 -21.40 8.24 12.80
N LYS A 113 -21.93 7.46 13.76
CA LYS A 113 -21.15 6.43 14.45
C LYS A 113 -20.71 5.33 13.50
N ARG A 114 -21.63 4.83 12.67
CA ARG A 114 -21.30 3.82 11.65
C ARG A 114 -20.35 4.38 10.60
N TRP A 115 -20.58 5.60 10.13
CA TRP A 115 -19.72 6.22 9.13
C TRP A 115 -18.30 6.49 9.67
N PHE A 116 -18.18 6.91 10.94
CA PHE A 116 -16.88 7.00 11.62
C PHE A 116 -16.19 5.66 11.73
N ALA A 117 -16.92 4.60 12.10
CA ALA A 117 -16.37 3.25 12.19
C ALA A 117 -15.86 2.76 10.82
N ASP A 118 -16.64 2.99 9.76
CA ASP A 118 -16.26 2.64 8.40
C ASP A 118 -15.09 3.51 7.89
N ALA A 119 -15.05 4.80 8.22
CA ALA A 119 -13.92 5.67 7.92
C ALA A 119 -12.63 5.23 8.64
N HIS A 120 -12.71 4.85 9.92
CA HIS A 120 -11.56 4.30 10.66
C HIS A 120 -11.07 2.98 10.07
N ARG A 121 -12.00 2.11 9.65
CA ARG A 121 -11.66 0.86 8.96
C ARG A 121 -10.94 1.16 7.65
N ALA A 122 -11.50 2.03 6.82
CA ALA A 122 -10.92 2.42 5.53
C ALA A 122 -9.54 3.09 5.68
N ASP A 123 -9.36 3.94 6.69
CA ASP A 123 -8.07 4.56 7.02
C ASP A 123 -7.02 3.50 7.42
N SER A 124 -7.43 2.53 8.25
CA SER A 124 -6.56 1.42 8.68
C SER A 124 -6.16 0.54 7.50
N GLU A 125 -7.12 0.15 6.66
CA GLU A 125 -6.85 -0.62 5.45
C GLU A 125 -5.97 0.14 4.46
N ARG A 126 -6.18 1.46 4.30
CA ARG A 126 -5.34 2.30 3.44
C ARG A 126 -3.90 2.31 3.95
N LEU A 127 -3.69 2.47 5.26
CA LEU A 127 -2.37 2.44 5.88
C LEU A 127 -1.67 1.11 5.60
N ASP A 128 -2.36 -0.01 5.79
CA ASP A 128 -1.78 -1.32 5.56
C ASP A 128 -1.45 -1.56 4.08
N ARG A 129 -2.36 -1.17 3.16
CA ARG A 129 -2.09 -1.24 1.71
C ARG A 129 -0.85 -0.44 1.31
N VAL A 130 -0.69 0.78 1.83
CA VAL A 130 0.47 1.62 1.53
C VAL A 130 1.75 1.03 2.12
N ARG A 131 1.72 0.54 3.37
CA ARG A 131 2.86 -0.14 4.01
C ARG A 131 3.34 -1.34 3.20
N ILE A 132 2.41 -2.17 2.73
CA ILE A 132 2.71 -3.32 1.87
C ILE A 132 3.31 -2.86 0.54
N ALA A 133 2.71 -1.87 -0.12
CA ALA A 133 3.18 -1.36 -1.40
C ALA A 133 4.60 -0.76 -1.32
N VAL A 134 4.88 0.03 -0.27
CA VAL A 134 6.21 0.60 0.00
C VAL A 134 7.22 -0.52 0.28
N ARG A 135 6.86 -1.54 1.08
CA ARG A 135 7.74 -2.68 1.36
C ARG A 135 8.08 -3.47 0.10
N LEU A 136 7.10 -3.75 -0.76
CA LEU A 136 7.32 -4.44 -2.03
C LEU A 136 8.18 -3.62 -2.99
N SER A 137 7.93 -2.31 -3.08
CA SER A 137 8.72 -1.39 -3.90
C SER A 137 10.16 -1.29 -3.40
N GLY A 138 10.36 -1.13 -2.09
CA GLY A 138 11.68 -1.11 -1.46
C GLY A 138 12.45 -2.42 -1.69
N GLY A 139 11.79 -3.57 -1.55
CA GLY A 139 12.42 -4.87 -1.83
C GLY A 139 12.84 -5.04 -3.30
N ARG A 140 12.09 -4.47 -4.25
CA ARG A 140 12.46 -4.44 -5.67
C ARG A 140 13.64 -3.50 -5.92
N LEU A 141 13.57 -2.26 -5.41
CA LEU A 141 14.63 -1.27 -5.50
C LEU A 141 15.95 -1.78 -4.92
N ALA A 142 15.90 -2.48 -3.78
CA ALA A 142 17.09 -3.08 -3.17
C ALA A 142 17.76 -4.12 -4.10
N LYS A 143 16.98 -4.91 -4.84
CA LYS A 143 17.51 -5.88 -5.81
C LYS A 143 18.11 -5.20 -7.04
N GLU A 144 17.44 -4.16 -7.54
CA GLU A 144 17.91 -3.37 -8.69
C GLU A 144 19.20 -2.62 -8.34
N CYS A 145 19.21 -1.91 -7.20
CA CYS A 145 20.38 -1.15 -6.74
C CYS A 145 21.55 -2.05 -6.34
N ALA A 146 21.31 -3.31 -5.97
CA ALA A 146 22.39 -4.26 -5.72
C ALA A 146 23.24 -4.58 -6.96
N GLN A 147 22.78 -4.24 -8.17
CA GLN A 147 23.56 -4.41 -9.41
C GLN A 147 24.52 -3.26 -9.68
N ILE A 148 24.40 -2.15 -8.93
CA ILE A 148 25.26 -0.98 -9.06
C ILE A 148 26.55 -1.23 -8.28
N GLU A 149 27.70 -1.14 -8.96
CA GLU A 149 29.02 -1.40 -8.35
C GLU A 149 29.43 -0.32 -7.35
N ASP A 150 29.13 0.94 -7.65
CA ASP A 150 29.39 2.07 -6.76
C ASP A 150 28.37 2.07 -5.61
N ARG A 151 28.87 1.82 -4.41
CA ARG A 151 28.12 1.76 -3.16
C ARG A 151 27.32 3.03 -2.88
N ASP A 152 27.94 4.19 -3.04
CA ASP A 152 27.33 5.46 -2.65
C ASP A 152 26.26 5.84 -3.67
N ALA A 153 26.53 5.60 -4.95
CA ALA A 153 25.54 5.72 -6.02
C ALA A 153 24.37 4.75 -5.82
N ALA A 154 24.64 3.49 -5.45
CA ALA A 154 23.61 2.48 -5.18
C ALA A 154 22.70 2.90 -4.03
N HIS A 155 23.30 3.36 -2.93
CA HIS A 155 22.56 3.83 -1.76
C HIS A 155 21.74 5.09 -2.08
N ALA A 156 22.32 6.09 -2.74
CA ALA A 156 21.61 7.30 -3.13
C ALA A 156 20.42 7.00 -4.06
N THR A 157 20.61 6.10 -5.03
CA THR A 157 19.56 5.66 -5.96
C THR A 157 18.43 4.94 -5.24
N PHE A 158 18.78 4.01 -4.33
CA PHE A 158 17.82 3.31 -3.50
C PHE A 158 16.95 4.28 -2.67
N VAL A 159 17.60 5.25 -2.02
CA VAL A 159 16.93 6.26 -1.18
C VAL A 159 16.01 7.15 -2.00
N ALA A 160 16.47 7.64 -3.15
CA ALA A 160 15.65 8.45 -4.05
C ALA A 160 14.43 7.65 -4.55
N GLY A 161 14.63 6.39 -4.95
CA GLY A 161 13.56 5.50 -5.36
C GLY A 161 12.55 5.23 -4.25
N LEU A 162 13.02 5.01 -3.01
CA LEU A 162 12.16 4.76 -1.85
C LEU A 162 11.34 6.01 -1.50
N ARG A 163 11.95 7.21 -1.56
CA ARG A 163 11.25 8.49 -1.39
C ARG A 163 10.14 8.66 -2.43
N HIS A 164 10.46 8.41 -3.69
CA HIS A 164 9.48 8.46 -4.78
C HIS A 164 8.34 7.46 -4.59
N ALA A 165 8.64 6.23 -4.16
CA ALA A 165 7.62 5.21 -3.88
C ALA A 165 6.64 5.65 -2.78
N VAL A 166 7.12 6.29 -1.71
CA VAL A 166 6.27 6.83 -0.63
C VAL A 166 5.40 7.99 -1.13
N VAL A 167 6.01 8.96 -1.83
CA VAL A 167 5.31 10.15 -2.35
C VAL A 167 4.24 9.78 -3.37
N ARG A 168 4.45 8.74 -4.18
CA ARG A 168 3.44 8.24 -5.15
C ARG A 168 2.12 7.84 -4.49
N HIS A 169 2.13 7.48 -3.21
CA HIS A 169 0.92 7.17 -2.44
C HIS A 169 0.30 8.38 -1.73
N GLY A 170 0.80 9.58 -2.00
CA GLY A 170 0.35 10.84 -1.39
C GLY A 170 0.74 10.94 0.09
N VAL A 171 1.87 10.33 0.47
CA VAL A 171 2.36 10.31 1.86
C VAL A 171 3.70 11.02 1.92
N LEU A 172 3.91 11.81 2.97
CA LEU A 172 5.19 12.47 3.22
C LEU A 172 6.23 11.44 3.65
N PHE A 173 7.45 11.59 3.15
CA PHE A 173 8.54 10.72 3.57
C PHE A 173 8.88 10.96 5.04
N PRO A 174 8.92 9.91 5.89
CA PRO A 174 9.16 10.07 7.31
C PRO A 174 10.60 10.51 7.60
N SER A 175 10.80 11.20 8.72
CA SER A 175 12.13 11.55 9.21
C SER A 175 12.84 10.29 9.71
N VAL A 176 13.78 9.80 8.92
CA VAL A 176 14.61 8.61 9.18
C VAL A 176 16.05 8.99 8.85
N ASP A 177 17.01 8.38 9.53
CA ASP A 177 18.41 8.54 9.15
C ASP A 177 18.63 7.80 7.82
N VAL A 178 19.24 8.51 6.88
CA VAL A 178 19.47 8.03 5.51
C VAL A 178 20.95 8.16 5.13
N ALA A 179 21.83 8.28 6.13
CA ALA A 179 23.25 8.24 5.90
C ALA A 179 23.67 6.87 5.35
N VAL A 180 24.69 6.86 4.50
CA VAL A 180 25.32 5.61 4.05
C VAL A 180 25.90 4.91 5.29
N PRO A 181 25.66 3.61 5.49
CA PRO A 181 26.16 2.93 6.68
C PRO A 181 27.69 3.03 6.78
N GLU A 182 28.25 3.19 7.97
CA GLU A 182 29.70 3.04 8.13
C GLU A 182 30.06 1.55 8.03
N LEU A 183 31.09 1.22 7.25
CA LEU A 183 31.53 -0.17 7.15
C LEU A 183 32.20 -0.58 8.46
N PRO A 184 31.96 -1.81 8.96
CA PRO A 184 32.78 -2.35 10.04
C PRO A 184 34.23 -2.37 9.55
N VAL A 185 35.08 -1.57 10.19
CA VAL A 185 36.53 -1.63 10.00
C VAL A 185 36.91 -3.07 10.32
N ALA A 186 37.37 -3.81 9.32
CA ALA A 186 37.78 -5.19 9.52
C ALA A 186 38.79 -5.22 10.67
N ALA A 187 38.38 -5.77 11.81
CA ALA A 187 39.32 -6.13 12.86
C ALA A 187 40.36 -7.00 12.16
N SER A 188 41.61 -6.56 12.16
CA SER A 188 42.72 -7.35 11.63
C SER A 188 42.75 -8.64 12.44
N SER A 189 42.10 -9.69 11.95
CA SER A 189 42.21 -11.00 12.55
C SER A 189 43.70 -11.34 12.52
N PRO A 190 44.30 -11.73 13.66
CA PRO A 190 45.68 -12.16 13.65
C PRO A 190 45.72 -13.36 12.71
N VAL A 191 46.36 -13.19 11.56
CA VAL A 191 46.57 -14.25 10.58
C VAL A 191 47.16 -15.42 11.37
N SER A 192 46.36 -16.48 11.53
CA SER A 192 46.79 -17.64 12.29
C SER A 192 48.07 -18.14 11.63
N ARG A 193 49.19 -18.16 12.37
CA ARG A 193 50.51 -18.49 11.83
C ARG A 193 50.43 -19.75 10.96
N LEU A 194 49.60 -20.73 11.33
CA LEU A 194 49.31 -21.96 10.58
C LEU A 194 48.90 -21.75 9.11
N GLU A 195 48.07 -20.76 8.79
CA GLU A 195 47.59 -20.51 7.42
C GLU A 195 48.71 -20.01 6.49
N THR A 196 49.73 -19.36 7.06
CA THR A 196 50.96 -18.94 6.38
C THR A 196 51.92 -20.10 6.07
N TRP A 197 51.91 -21.21 6.82
CA TRP A 197 52.86 -22.33 6.65
C TRP A 197 52.34 -23.47 5.76
N LEU A 198 51.02 -23.62 5.61
CA LEU A 198 50.40 -24.61 4.71
C LEU A 198 50.88 -24.57 3.23
N PRO A 199 51.15 -23.40 2.61
CA PRO A 199 51.71 -23.39 1.25
C PRO A 199 53.18 -23.85 1.17
N LEU A 200 53.96 -23.78 2.26
CA LEU A 200 55.35 -24.26 2.30
C LEU A 200 55.44 -25.80 2.28
N ALA A 201 54.47 -26.49 2.89
CA ALA A 201 54.42 -27.95 2.89
C ALA A 201 54.19 -28.54 1.49
N GLY A 202 53.42 -27.85 0.62
CA GLY A 202 53.22 -28.26 -0.77
C GLY A 202 54.45 -28.00 -1.67
N GLY A 203 55.22 -26.95 -1.39
CA GLY A 203 56.46 -26.64 -2.11
C GLY A 203 57.56 -27.69 -1.89
N LEU A 204 57.65 -28.27 -0.69
CA LEU A 204 58.61 -29.33 -0.38
C LEU A 204 58.39 -30.61 -1.21
N GLY A 205 57.13 -30.96 -1.53
CA GLY A 205 56.81 -32.10 -2.41
C GLY A 205 57.26 -31.91 -3.86
N ALA A 206 57.14 -30.69 -4.40
CA ALA A 206 57.57 -30.37 -5.77
C ALA A 206 59.10 -30.36 -5.91
N VAL A 207 59.82 -29.89 -4.88
CA VAL A 207 61.29 -29.94 -4.83
C VAL A 207 61.80 -31.38 -4.74
N ALA A 208 61.13 -32.26 -3.97
CA ALA A 208 61.47 -33.67 -3.89
C ALA A 208 61.25 -34.43 -5.21
N MET A 209 60.17 -34.13 -5.94
CA MET A 209 59.93 -34.70 -7.28
C MET A 209 60.95 -34.22 -8.33
N GLY A 210 61.30 -32.92 -8.32
CA GLY A 210 62.30 -32.37 -9.25
C GLY A 210 63.70 -32.95 -9.05
N ALA A 211 64.09 -33.21 -7.80
CA ALA A 211 65.34 -33.90 -7.46
C ALA A 211 65.36 -35.37 -7.91
N GLY A 212 64.20 -36.06 -7.87
CA GLY A 212 64.07 -37.44 -8.36
C GLY A 212 64.23 -37.57 -9.88
N ILE A 213 63.62 -36.65 -10.65
CA ILE A 213 63.71 -36.64 -12.12
C ILE A 213 65.11 -36.22 -12.58
N GLY A 214 65.74 -35.24 -11.92
CA GLY A 214 67.10 -34.79 -12.24
C GLY A 214 68.18 -35.86 -12.03
N ARG A 215 67.94 -36.81 -11.13
CA ARG A 215 68.83 -37.96 -10.89
C ARG A 215 68.79 -39.01 -12.00
N ALA A 216 67.68 -39.10 -12.74
CA ALA A 216 67.53 -40.06 -13.84
C ALA A 216 68.23 -39.63 -15.14
N PHE A 217 68.63 -38.34 -15.24
CA PHE A 217 69.24 -37.74 -16.43
C PHE A 217 70.63 -37.14 -16.16
N ASP A 218 71.29 -37.51 -15.04
CA ASP A 218 72.62 -37.03 -14.61
C ASP A 218 72.78 -35.50 -14.45
N HIS A 219 71.68 -34.75 -14.46
CA HIS A 219 71.65 -33.29 -14.35
C HIS A 219 70.79 -32.83 -13.17
N VAL A 220 71.19 -33.23 -11.97
CA VAL A 220 70.49 -32.97 -10.70
C VAL A 220 70.26 -31.47 -10.45
N PHE A 221 71.23 -30.62 -10.77
CA PHE A 221 71.11 -29.17 -10.58
C PHE A 221 70.03 -28.54 -11.47
N ILE A 222 69.86 -29.03 -12.69
CA ILE A 222 68.84 -28.54 -13.63
C ILE A 222 67.44 -28.96 -13.13
N GLY A 223 67.29 -30.21 -12.67
CA GLY A 223 66.03 -30.71 -12.10
C GLY A 223 65.62 -29.98 -10.83
N LEU A 224 66.57 -29.62 -9.96
CA LEU A 224 66.30 -28.86 -8.75
C LEU A 224 65.91 -27.41 -9.06
N ALA A 225 66.63 -26.74 -9.96
CA ALA A 225 66.29 -25.39 -10.39
C ALA A 225 64.89 -25.31 -11.02
N LEU A 226 64.54 -26.29 -11.86
CA LEU A 226 63.20 -26.39 -12.46
C LEU A 226 62.12 -26.65 -11.41
N GLY A 227 62.37 -27.55 -10.44
CA GLY A 227 61.44 -27.83 -9.34
C GLY A 227 61.18 -26.61 -8.45
N VAL A 228 62.22 -25.82 -8.13
CA VAL A 228 62.08 -24.56 -7.38
C VAL A 228 61.30 -23.52 -8.18
N LEU A 229 61.55 -23.41 -9.48
CA LEU A 229 60.83 -22.48 -10.35
C LEU A 229 59.34 -22.82 -10.44
N VAL A 230 59.00 -24.11 -10.61
CA VAL A 230 57.61 -24.57 -10.60
C VAL A 230 56.94 -24.31 -9.25
N ALA A 231 57.64 -24.58 -8.14
CA ALA A 231 57.13 -24.30 -6.79
C ALA A 231 56.84 -22.80 -6.60
N ALA A 232 57.74 -21.92 -7.04
CA ALA A 232 57.56 -20.47 -6.98
C ALA A 232 56.35 -20.01 -7.80
N VAL A 233 56.16 -20.55 -9.00
CA VAL A 233 55.00 -20.24 -9.86
C VAL A 233 53.69 -20.69 -9.20
N VAL A 234 53.65 -21.90 -8.63
CA VAL A 234 52.45 -22.41 -7.94
C VAL A 234 52.11 -21.57 -6.72
N VAL A 235 53.10 -21.16 -5.93
CA VAL A 235 52.90 -20.26 -4.77
C VAL A 235 52.38 -18.90 -5.23
N ALA A 236 52.95 -18.31 -6.28
CA ALA A 236 52.51 -17.03 -6.83
C ALA A 236 51.06 -17.10 -7.36
N LEU A 237 50.70 -18.18 -8.06
CA LEU A 237 49.35 -18.39 -8.58
C LEU A 237 48.33 -18.56 -7.43
N ARG A 238 48.69 -19.34 -6.41
CA ARG A 238 47.84 -19.54 -5.23
C ARG A 238 47.65 -18.25 -4.44
N PHE A 239 48.69 -17.45 -4.29
CA PHE A 239 48.61 -16.14 -3.65
C PHE A 239 47.68 -15.19 -4.42
N LYS A 240 47.80 -15.16 -5.76
CA LYS A 240 46.90 -14.38 -6.61
C LYS A 240 45.44 -14.82 -6.46
N LEU A 241 45.17 -16.12 -6.53
CA LEU A 241 43.82 -16.68 -6.35
C LEU A 241 43.25 -16.39 -4.96
N GLN A 242 44.07 -16.51 -3.90
CA GLN A 242 43.65 -16.14 -2.55
C GLN A 242 43.34 -14.65 -2.43
N ARG A 243 44.14 -13.79 -3.06
CA ARG A 243 43.91 -12.34 -3.07
C ARG A 243 42.63 -11.97 -3.83
N GLU A 244 42.37 -12.62 -4.96
CA GLU A 244 41.12 -12.44 -5.72
C GLU A 244 39.91 -12.97 -4.96
N HIS A 245 40.01 -14.14 -4.33
CA HIS A 245 38.93 -14.70 -3.50
C HIS A 245 38.64 -13.85 -2.27
N SER A 246 39.66 -13.30 -1.61
CA SER A 246 39.48 -12.42 -0.45
C SER A 246 38.93 -11.05 -0.85
N ALA A 247 39.31 -10.51 -2.01
CA ALA A 247 38.69 -9.31 -2.58
C ALA A 247 37.20 -9.55 -2.88
N ARG A 248 36.85 -10.65 -3.54
CA ARG A 248 35.44 -11.01 -3.83
C ARG A 248 34.61 -11.22 -2.57
N ARG A 249 35.17 -11.86 -1.54
CA ARG A 249 34.49 -12.03 -0.23
C ARG A 249 34.18 -10.69 0.43
N ARG A 250 35.16 -9.78 0.46
CA ARG A 250 34.96 -8.43 1.04
C ARG A 250 33.88 -7.65 0.30
N THR A 251 33.88 -7.69 -1.04
CA THR A 251 32.82 -7.04 -1.83
C THR A 251 31.45 -7.65 -1.52
N GLY A 252 31.37 -8.98 -1.37
CA GLY A 252 30.13 -9.67 -0.98
C GLY A 252 29.64 -9.29 0.43
N GLU A 253 30.54 -9.20 1.41
CA GLU A 253 30.22 -8.77 2.78
C GLU A 253 29.70 -7.31 2.81
N ILE A 254 30.35 -6.41 2.07
CA ILE A 254 29.93 -5.01 1.93
C ILE A 254 28.52 -4.92 1.31
N GLN A 255 28.27 -5.68 0.25
CA GLN A 255 26.98 -5.69 -0.43
C GLN A 255 25.88 -6.28 0.45
N GLN A 256 26.18 -7.33 1.22
CA GLN A 256 25.24 -7.92 2.17
C GLN A 256 24.90 -6.95 3.31
N ALA A 257 25.90 -6.26 3.87
CA ALA A 257 25.68 -5.24 4.90
C ALA A 257 24.81 -4.09 4.37
N LEU A 258 25.04 -3.67 3.13
CA LEU A 258 24.23 -2.64 2.48
C LEU A 258 22.77 -3.09 2.27
N GLN A 259 22.54 -4.32 1.84
CA GLN A 259 21.19 -4.88 1.70
C GLN A 259 20.46 -5.03 3.03
N GLN A 260 21.17 -5.43 4.10
CA GLN A 260 20.62 -5.48 5.45
C GLN A 260 20.20 -4.08 5.92
N HIS A 261 21.07 -3.10 5.72
CA HIS A 261 20.76 -1.71 6.02
C HIS A 261 19.54 -1.19 5.23
N TRP A 262 19.43 -1.51 3.94
CA TRP A 262 18.25 -1.15 3.15
C TRP A 262 16.97 -1.81 3.65
N ALA A 263 17.03 -3.08 4.06
CA ALA A 263 15.89 -3.79 4.66
C ALA A 263 15.46 -3.15 5.98
N GLU A 264 16.43 -2.71 6.79
CA GLU A 264 16.18 -1.95 8.01
C GLU A 264 15.54 -0.59 7.70
N LEU A 265 16.09 0.16 6.73
CA LEU A 265 15.54 1.47 6.33
C LEU A 265 14.10 1.35 5.85
N ILE A 266 13.78 0.33 5.03
CA ILE A 266 12.39 0.05 4.61
C ILE A 266 11.50 -0.16 5.82
N THR A 267 11.96 -0.96 6.79
CA THR A 267 11.21 -1.26 8.01
C THR A 267 10.97 0.01 8.84
N GLN A 268 12.02 0.83 9.02
CA GLN A 268 11.92 2.10 9.75
C GLN A 268 10.98 3.09 9.05
N VAL A 269 11.07 3.22 7.72
CA VAL A 269 10.17 4.05 6.92
C VAL A 269 8.72 3.57 7.09
N VAL A 270 8.45 2.28 6.85
CA VAL A 270 7.11 1.68 6.96
C VAL A 270 6.50 1.84 8.35
N ALA A 271 7.31 1.69 9.40
CA ALA A 271 6.88 1.86 10.79
C ALA A 271 6.49 3.32 11.10
N ARG A 272 7.19 4.29 10.50
CA ARG A 272 6.98 5.73 10.72
C ARG A 272 6.05 6.39 9.70
N LEU A 273 5.49 5.64 8.75
CA LEU A 273 4.52 6.19 7.79
C LEU A 273 3.29 6.74 8.54
N HIS A 274 3.05 8.03 8.35
CA HIS A 274 1.86 8.70 8.83
C HIS A 274 1.00 9.12 7.65
N ILE A 275 -0.24 8.63 7.62
CA ILE A 275 -1.21 8.96 6.57
C ILE A 275 -2.31 9.82 7.21
N PRO A 276 -2.61 11.01 6.65
CA PRO A 276 -3.73 11.82 7.11
C PRO A 276 -5.02 11.00 7.10
N ARG A 277 -5.70 10.97 8.24
CA ARG A 277 -6.91 10.16 8.45
C ARG A 277 -8.14 10.90 7.97
N VAL A 278 -8.93 10.26 7.11
CA VAL A 278 -10.23 10.81 6.67
C VAL A 278 -11.17 10.93 7.86
N ALA A 279 -11.11 9.99 8.81
CA ALA A 279 -11.95 10.03 10.00
C ALA A 279 -11.76 11.29 10.86
N GLU A 280 -10.54 11.85 10.91
CA GLU A 280 -10.26 13.10 11.64
C GLU A 280 -10.88 14.30 10.92
N GLN A 281 -10.85 14.33 9.59
CA GLN A 281 -11.50 15.35 8.78
C GLN A 281 -13.03 15.29 8.91
N VAL A 282 -13.61 14.09 8.93
CA VAL A 282 -15.04 13.90 9.18
C VAL A 282 -15.44 14.39 10.57
N ARG A 283 -14.58 14.19 11.58
CA ARG A 283 -14.82 14.68 12.95
C ARG A 283 -14.78 16.20 13.01
N GLN A 284 -13.87 16.84 12.27
CA GLN A 284 -13.83 18.30 12.14
C GLN A 284 -15.09 18.85 11.45
N LEU A 285 -15.64 18.14 10.45
CA LEU A 285 -16.90 18.52 9.81
C LEU A 285 -18.10 18.41 10.76
N GLU A 286 -18.11 17.41 11.65
CA GLU A 286 -19.11 17.28 12.70
C GLU A 286 -19.01 18.43 13.72
N SER A 287 -17.81 18.76 14.20
CA SER A 287 -17.60 19.86 15.15
C SER A 287 -17.91 21.23 14.55
N ASN A 288 -17.74 21.40 13.23
CA ASN A 288 -18.03 22.63 12.51
C ASN A 288 -19.52 22.77 12.13
N GLY A 289 -20.40 21.88 12.61
CA GLY A 289 -21.85 22.06 12.54
C GLY A 289 -22.51 21.56 11.26
N ILE A 290 -21.79 20.91 10.35
CA ILE A 290 -22.38 20.29 9.14
C ILE A 290 -23.09 18.96 9.49
N GLY A 291 -22.85 18.41 10.69
CA GLY A 291 -23.42 17.14 11.16
C GLY A 291 -24.33 17.20 12.39
N VAL A 292 -24.51 18.36 13.04
CA VAL A 292 -25.30 18.43 14.29
C VAL A 292 -26.77 18.61 13.97
N ALA A 293 -27.44 17.53 13.58
CA ALA A 293 -28.83 17.35 13.97
C ALA A 293 -28.81 16.65 15.34
N ARG A 294 -29.00 17.40 16.43
CA ARG A 294 -29.46 16.80 17.68
C ARG A 294 -30.84 16.17 17.43
#